data_AF-A0A1B6HXD1-F1
#
_entry.id   AF-A0A1B6HXD1-F1
#
_cell.length_a   1.000
_cell.length_b   1.000
_cell.length_c   1.000
_cell.angle_alpha   90.00
_cell.angle_beta   90.00
_cell.angle_gamma   90.00
#
_symmetry.space_group_name_H-M   'P 1'
#
loop_
_entity.id
_entity.type
_entity.pdbx_description
1 polymer ?
#
loop_
_entity_poly.entity_id
_entity_poly.type
_entity_poly.pdbx_seq_one_letter_code
_entity_poly.pdbx_strand_id
1 'polypeptide(L)'
;NSTMRVGTLFTVLATRLTLGICFFDQPRNWIHPNWQLLPTDSCGQVAPDDGFSTRVFGGVAVDIAKYPWMAYIEDFIWNDSNTTSFACGGSIINDKYILTAAHCFMHEEISSGQ
;
A
#
# COMPACT_ATOMS: atom_id res chain seq x y z
N ASN A 1 -57.49 22.06 -0.19
CA ASN A 1 -56.85 21.48 -1.40
C ASN A 1 -56.14 22.60 -2.16
N SER A 2 -54.83 22.71 -2.24
CA SER A 2 -53.75 21.78 -1.85
C SER A 2 -52.51 22.59 -1.50
N THR A 3 -51.74 22.05 -0.56
CA THR A 3 -50.55 22.61 0.08
C THR A 3 -49.33 22.59 -0.86
N MET A 4 -48.61 23.71 -0.96
CA MET A 4 -47.26 23.74 -1.52
C MET A 4 -46.28 23.23 -0.46
N ARG A 5 -45.75 22.02 -0.63
CA ARG A 5 -44.59 21.54 0.13
C ARG A 5 -43.29 22.01 -0.54
N VAL A 6 -42.90 23.26 -0.27
CA VAL A 6 -41.56 23.80 -0.58
C VAL A 6 -40.65 23.70 0.65
N GLY A 7 -40.79 22.61 1.42
CA GLY A 7 -39.92 22.27 2.56
C GLY A 7 -38.93 21.15 2.26
N THR A 8 -39.11 20.43 1.15
CA THR A 8 -38.35 19.21 0.84
C THR A 8 -37.09 19.48 0.01
N LEU A 9 -36.97 20.66 -0.60
CA LEU A 9 -35.78 21.04 -1.40
C LEU A 9 -34.67 21.65 -0.55
N PHE A 10 -34.99 22.27 0.59
CA PHE A 10 -33.98 22.85 1.49
C PHE A 10 -33.32 21.81 2.42
N THR A 11 -33.97 20.68 2.70
CA THR A 11 -33.37 19.63 3.54
C THR A 11 -32.32 18.79 2.81
N VAL A 12 -32.36 18.70 1.48
CA VAL A 12 -31.35 17.98 0.69
C VAL A 12 -30.01 18.75 0.66
N LEU A 13 -30.04 20.07 0.89
CA LEU A 13 -28.85 20.91 0.79
C LEU A 13 -28.06 21.05 2.11
N ALA A 14 -28.55 20.51 3.24
CA ALA A 14 -28.03 20.86 4.57
C ALA A 14 -27.42 19.73 5.42
N THR A 15 -27.19 18.52 4.89
CA THR A 15 -26.60 17.42 5.71
C THR A 15 -25.27 16.85 5.19
N ARG A 16 -24.63 17.44 4.18
CA ARG A 16 -23.25 17.10 3.80
C ARG A 16 -22.21 18.10 4.30
N LEU A 17 -22.38 18.58 5.53
CA LEU A 17 -21.43 19.46 6.23
C LEU A 17 -21.04 18.92 7.62
N THR A 18 -21.14 17.61 7.84
CA THR A 18 -20.53 16.97 9.01
C THR A 18 -19.24 16.29 8.60
N LEU A 19 -18.14 17.03 8.83
CA LEU A 19 -16.82 16.55 9.23
C LEU A 19 -16.27 15.35 8.46
N GLY A 20 -15.40 15.63 7.48
CA GLY A 20 -14.08 14.96 7.40
C GLY A 20 -14.03 13.43 7.35
N ILE A 21 -15.10 12.75 6.95
CA ILE A 21 -15.03 11.33 6.62
C ILE A 21 -14.63 11.23 5.17
N CYS A 22 -13.40 10.80 4.94
CA CYS A 22 -13.01 10.12 3.72
C CYS A 22 -13.93 8.91 3.56
N PHE A 23 -15.15 9.11 3.05
CA PHE A 23 -15.85 8.07 2.35
C PHE A 23 -15.04 7.84 1.08
N PHE A 24 -14.06 6.97 1.21
CA PHE A 24 -13.50 6.23 0.12
C PHE A 24 -14.67 5.39 -0.44
N ASP A 25 -15.54 6.03 -1.23
CA ASP A 25 -16.54 5.35 -2.05
C ASP A 25 -15.76 4.69 -3.18
N GLN A 26 -15.03 3.64 -2.84
CA GLN A 26 -14.50 2.72 -3.83
C GLN A 26 -15.68 1.85 -4.24
N PRO A 27 -15.97 1.72 -5.54
CA PRO A 27 -16.94 0.75 -5.98
C PRO A 27 -16.53 -0.62 -5.42
N ARG A 28 -17.47 -1.33 -4.78
CA ARG A 28 -17.29 -2.71 -4.27
C ARG A 28 -16.99 -3.75 -5.37
N ASN A 29 -16.51 -3.31 -6.54
CA ASN A 29 -16.20 -4.13 -7.70
C ASN A 29 -14.69 -4.20 -8.00
N TRP A 30 -13.82 -3.67 -7.13
CA TRP A 30 -12.35 -3.86 -7.23
C TRP A 30 -11.80 -4.78 -6.14
N ILE A 31 -12.66 -5.59 -5.52
CA ILE A 31 -12.23 -6.57 -4.54
C ILE A 31 -11.49 -7.68 -5.29
N HIS A 32 -10.17 -7.71 -5.14
CA HIS A 32 -9.34 -8.78 -5.67
C HIS A 32 -9.80 -10.13 -5.07
N PRO A 33 -9.89 -11.22 -5.86
CA PRO A 33 -10.38 -12.53 -5.37
C PRO A 33 -9.66 -13.03 -4.12
N ASN A 34 -8.38 -12.66 -3.97
CA ASN A 34 -7.53 -13.06 -2.85
C ASN A 34 -7.48 -12.05 -1.70
N TRP A 35 -8.40 -11.08 -1.62
CA TRP A 35 -8.45 -10.10 -0.52
C TRP A 35 -8.50 -10.77 0.87
N GLN A 36 -9.19 -11.90 0.96
CA GLN A 36 -9.35 -12.66 2.21
C GLN A 36 -8.03 -13.22 2.76
N LEU A 37 -6.94 -13.21 1.98
CA LEU A 37 -5.62 -13.64 2.44
C LEU A 37 -4.94 -12.58 3.31
N LEU A 38 -5.43 -11.34 3.32
CA LEU A 38 -4.83 -10.26 4.10
C LEU A 38 -5.36 -10.28 5.54
N PRO A 39 -4.49 -10.33 6.57
CA PRO A 39 -4.90 -10.19 7.95
C PRO A 39 -5.37 -8.75 8.18
N THR A 40 -6.66 -8.58 8.41
CA THR A 40 -7.25 -7.27 8.73
C THR A 40 -7.10 -6.89 10.20
N ASP A 41 -6.86 -7.88 11.07
CA ASP A 41 -7.02 -7.71 12.51
C ASP A 41 -5.67 -7.60 13.26
N SER A 42 -4.57 -8.00 12.63
CA SER A 42 -3.24 -8.03 13.25
C SER A 42 -2.12 -7.72 12.25
N CYS A 43 -1.99 -6.45 11.86
CA CYS A 43 -0.91 -5.97 11.01
C CYS A 43 -0.37 -4.60 11.49
N GLY A 44 0.81 -4.21 10.98
CA GLY A 44 1.38 -2.88 11.23
C GLY A 44 1.81 -2.60 12.68
N GLN A 45 1.89 -3.62 13.54
CA GLN A 45 2.28 -3.46 14.93
C GLN A 45 3.80 -3.25 15.02
N VAL A 46 4.21 -2.15 15.62
CA VAL A 46 5.61 -1.83 15.90
C VAL A 46 5.77 -1.52 17.39
N ALA A 47 6.99 -1.72 17.91
CA ALA A 47 7.31 -1.20 19.23
C ALA A 47 7.06 0.32 19.27
N PRO A 48 6.62 0.89 20.41
CA PRO A 48 6.45 2.33 20.57
C PRO A 48 7.70 3.05 20.08
N ASP A 49 7.52 3.99 19.18
CA ASP A 49 8.63 4.70 18.59
C ASP A 49 9.22 5.70 19.59
N ASP A 50 10.52 5.90 19.49
CA ASP A 50 11.28 6.94 20.19
C ASP A 50 11.28 8.28 19.44
N GLY A 51 10.51 8.40 18.35
CA GLY A 51 10.34 9.62 17.58
C GLY A 51 10.05 9.38 16.09
N PHE A 52 9.01 10.04 15.58
CA PHE A 52 8.71 10.15 14.15
C PHE A 52 9.58 11.22 13.49
N SER A 53 10.48 10.82 12.60
CA SER A 53 10.99 11.73 11.56
C SER A 53 10.03 11.66 10.37
N THR A 54 9.40 12.79 10.03
CA THR A 54 8.44 12.91 8.92
C THR A 54 9.10 12.79 7.54
N ARG A 55 10.43 12.62 7.46
CA ARG A 55 11.15 12.49 6.20
C ARG A 55 12.44 11.68 6.36
N VAL A 56 12.60 10.65 5.53
CA VAL A 56 13.88 9.93 5.38
C VAL A 56 14.77 10.74 4.44
N PHE A 57 15.60 11.63 5.00
CA PHE A 57 16.66 12.33 4.26
C PHE A 57 18.02 11.85 4.81
N GLY A 58 18.92 11.39 3.94
CA GLY A 58 20.22 10.84 4.35
C GLY A 58 20.16 9.44 4.98
N GLY A 59 19.00 9.03 5.52
CA GLY A 59 18.80 7.72 6.13
C GLY A 59 19.63 7.51 7.39
N VAL A 60 19.18 6.61 8.26
CA VAL A 60 19.99 6.09 9.37
C VAL A 60 19.80 4.58 9.41
N ALA A 61 20.83 3.85 9.86
CA ALA A 61 20.66 2.44 10.15
C ALA A 61 19.59 2.28 11.23
N VAL A 62 18.70 1.30 11.04
CA VAL A 62 17.60 1.01 11.96
C VAL A 62 17.77 -0.38 12.56
N ASP A 63 17.18 -0.59 13.73
CA ASP A 63 17.11 -1.91 14.36
C ASP A 63 16.27 -2.87 13.50
N ILE A 64 16.65 -4.15 13.51
CA ILE A 64 15.98 -5.21 12.75
C ILE A 64 14.48 -5.34 13.09
N ALA A 65 14.08 -5.00 14.32
CA ALA A 65 12.69 -5.06 14.76
C ALA A 65 11.88 -3.78 14.46
N LYS A 66 12.50 -2.70 13.95
CA LYS A 66 11.83 -1.41 13.72
C LYS A 66 10.75 -1.48 12.64
N TYR A 67 11.01 -2.24 11.57
CA TYR A 67 10.08 -2.44 10.45
C TYR A 67 9.96 -3.92 10.12
N PRO A 68 9.20 -4.69 10.93
CA PRO A 68 9.22 -6.15 10.88
C PRO A 68 8.65 -6.75 9.58
N TRP A 69 7.93 -5.95 8.79
CA TRP A 69 7.43 -6.36 7.48
C TRP A 69 8.43 -6.16 6.35
N MET A 70 9.57 -5.52 6.58
CA MET A 70 10.57 -5.29 5.51
C MET A 70 11.18 -6.60 5.05
N ALA A 71 11.09 -6.88 3.75
CA ALA A 71 11.73 -8.01 3.11
C ALA A 71 12.81 -7.54 2.12
N TYR A 72 13.94 -8.24 2.13
CA TYR A 72 14.97 -8.14 1.10
C TYR A 72 14.75 -9.27 0.09
N ILE A 73 14.66 -8.90 -1.18
CA ILE A 73 14.46 -9.83 -2.29
C ILE A 73 15.69 -9.72 -3.18
N GLU A 74 16.38 -10.84 -3.38
CA GLU A 74 17.46 -10.96 -4.34
C GLU A 74 17.11 -12.04 -5.35
N ASP A 75 17.26 -11.71 -6.62
CA ASP A 75 17.02 -12.64 -7.72
C ASP A 75 18.26 -12.71 -8.62
N PHE A 76 18.46 -13.89 -9.19
CA PHE A 76 19.70 -14.30 -9.86
C PHE A 76 19.39 -14.71 -11.30
N ILE A 77 19.94 -13.95 -12.24
CA ILE A 77 19.85 -14.23 -13.67
C ILE A 77 21.09 -15.01 -14.07
N TRP A 78 20.88 -16.21 -14.60
CA TRP A 78 21.94 -17.10 -15.06
C TRP A 78 22.03 -17.05 -16.59
N ASN A 79 23.15 -16.56 -17.12
CA ASN A 79 23.50 -16.64 -18.54
C ASN A 79 24.66 -17.63 -18.71
N ASP A 80 24.86 -18.15 -19.93
CA ASP A 80 25.84 -19.21 -20.26
C ASP A 80 27.30 -18.95 -19.81
N SER A 81 27.64 -17.72 -19.38
CA SER A 81 28.98 -17.37 -18.89
C SER A 81 29.00 -16.34 -17.76
N ASN A 82 27.85 -15.87 -17.26
CA ASN A 82 27.80 -14.86 -16.20
C ASN A 82 26.52 -14.97 -15.36
N THR A 83 26.64 -14.63 -14.08
CA THR A 83 25.51 -14.50 -13.15
C THR A 83 25.35 -13.05 -12.77
N THR A 84 24.18 -12.48 -13.01
CA THR A 84 23.83 -11.13 -12.55
C THR A 84 22.81 -11.25 -11.44
N SER A 85 23.04 -10.58 -10.31
CA SER A 85 22.01 -10.43 -9.28
C SER A 85 21.51 -9.00 -9.21
N PHE A 86 20.27 -8.86 -8.78
CA PHE A 86 19.68 -7.57 -8.47
C PHE A 86 18.84 -7.69 -7.21
N ALA A 87 18.71 -6.57 -6.51
CA ALA A 87 18.06 -6.49 -5.22
C ALA A 87 16.84 -5.58 -5.28
N CYS A 88 15.77 -6.01 -4.61
CA CYS A 88 14.52 -5.30 -4.45
C CYS A 88 14.04 -5.35 -2.99
N GLY A 89 13.15 -4.42 -2.66
CA GLY A 89 12.40 -4.45 -1.40
C GLY A 89 11.06 -5.17 -1.54
N GLY A 90 10.52 -5.61 -0.43
CA GLY A 90 9.14 -6.10 -0.32
C GLY A 90 8.56 -5.87 1.06
N SER A 91 7.25 -6.13 1.18
CA SER A 91 6.51 -6.07 2.43
C SER A 91 5.84 -7.41 2.69
N ILE A 92 6.10 -8.01 3.85
CA ILE A 92 5.38 -9.18 4.33
C ILE A 92 3.92 -8.77 4.57
N ILE A 93 2.98 -9.41 3.87
CA ILE A 93 1.55 -9.09 3.97
C ILE A 93 0.77 -10.16 4.74
N ASN A 94 1.32 -11.37 4.91
CA ASN A 94 0.82 -12.44 5.77
C ASN A 94 1.91 -13.51 5.98
N ASP A 95 1.55 -14.69 6.47
CA ASP A 95 2.45 -15.81 6.76
C ASP A 95 3.09 -16.47 5.54
N LYS A 96 2.62 -16.15 4.32
CA LYS A 96 2.99 -16.86 3.08
C LYS A 96 3.35 -15.96 1.91
N TYR A 97 3.05 -14.67 1.98
CA TYR A 97 3.12 -13.77 0.83
C TYR A 97 3.87 -12.49 1.16
N ILE A 98 4.70 -12.08 0.20
CA ILE A 98 5.40 -10.79 0.18
C ILE A 98 4.83 -9.99 -1.00
N LEU A 99 4.45 -8.74 -0.72
CA LEU A 99 4.09 -7.76 -1.73
C LEU A 99 5.36 -7.04 -2.21
N THR A 100 5.56 -6.96 -3.52
CA THR A 100 6.66 -6.22 -4.14
C THR A 100 6.23 -5.64 -5.49
N ALA A 101 7.12 -4.91 -6.17
CA ALA A 101 6.86 -4.35 -7.47
C ALA A 101 7.07 -5.40 -8.57
N ALA A 102 6.19 -5.42 -9.58
CA ALA A 102 6.31 -6.37 -10.69
C ALA A 102 7.64 -6.25 -11.44
N HIS A 103 8.19 -5.04 -11.57
CA HIS A 103 9.47 -4.82 -12.28
C HIS A 103 10.67 -5.48 -11.58
N CYS A 104 10.53 -5.91 -10.33
CA CYS A 104 11.55 -6.71 -9.64
C CYS A 104 11.68 -8.12 -10.21
N PHE A 105 10.83 -8.58 -11.14
CA PHE A 105 11.00 -9.90 -11.76
C PHE A 105 10.83 -9.85 -13.28
N MET A 106 10.49 -8.68 -13.82
CA MET A 106 10.37 -8.48 -15.26
C MET A 106 11.74 -8.06 -15.79
N HIS A 107 12.52 -9.06 -16.20
CA HIS A 107 13.72 -8.89 -17.01
C HIS A 107 13.36 -8.54 -18.45
N GLU A 108 12.61 -7.47 -18.65
CA GLU A 108 12.64 -6.81 -19.94
C GLU A 108 13.86 -5.92 -19.94
N GLU A 109 14.72 -6.13 -20.94
CA GLU A 109 15.79 -5.23 -21.36
C GLU A 109 15.28 -3.79 -21.22
N ILE A 110 15.56 -3.16 -20.08
CA ILE A 110 15.59 -1.71 -20.01
C ILE A 110 16.78 -1.38 -20.92
N SER A 111 16.45 -1.24 -22.19
CA SER A 111 16.92 -0.18 -23.06
C SER A 111 16.96 1.08 -22.21
N SER A 112 18.03 1.19 -21.41
CA SER A 112 18.53 2.42 -20.88
C SER A 112 18.65 3.30 -22.12
N GLY A 113 17.76 4.27 -22.23
CA GLY A 113 17.65 5.12 -23.42
C GLY A 113 19.03 5.50 -23.95
N GLN A 114 19.32 5.06 -25.17
CA GLN A 114 20.12 5.84 -26.10
C GLN A 114 19.22 6.87 -26.77
#